data_AF-A0AAI8IKD4-F1
#
_entry.id   AF-A0AAI8IKD4-F1
#
_cell.length_a   1.000
_cell.length_b   1.000
_cell.length_c   1.000
_cell.angle_alpha   90.00
_cell.angle_beta   90.00
_cell.angle_gamma   90.00
#
_symmetry.space_group_name_H-M   'P 1'
#
loop_
_entity.id
_entity.type
_entity.pdbx_description
1 polymer ?
#
loop_
_entity_poly.entity_id
_entity_poly.type
_entity_poly.pdbx_seq_one_letter_code
_entity_poly.pdbx_strand_id
1 'polypeptide(L)'
;MPDKTADMEKKTEEKAVMPSSTEVPLTLDAGPAPGKPRSLWSDAWHDLRRSPLFVVSALMILFLIVMAIWPGLFTGASPRDSDLKNHFLQHPNWTHFFQADWFGYDLQGRSIYARVVHGARASIAVGVVVTLAVTIIGTIVGMVAGYFGGWVDSLLSRLTDVFFGVPFIVGAMVILTTFEERAVWVVILALAFLGWTQIARVARGAVITIKQSDYVVAARALGASTSRIMFKHILPNAMAPIIVVATIALGGYIGAEATLSYLGIGLAEPTVSWGIDVASGKDQLRNAPFVLMIPSVMVAITVLSFLMFGDAVRNALDPKMR
;
A
#
# COMPACT_ATOMS: atom_id res chain seq x y z
N MET A 1 12.19 -109.64 -15.20
CA MET A 1 11.40 -109.18 -14.03
C MET A 1 11.87 -107.76 -13.69
N PRO A 2 10.98 -106.87 -13.23
CA PRO A 2 10.85 -105.51 -13.77
C PRO A 2 11.48 -104.40 -12.92
N ASP A 3 11.54 -103.22 -13.56
CA ASP A 3 11.08 -101.91 -13.05
C ASP A 3 12.11 -100.77 -12.93
N LYS A 4 11.82 -99.70 -13.70
CA LYS A 4 12.06 -98.26 -13.53
C LYS A 4 13.44 -97.76 -13.10
N THR A 5 14.03 -96.89 -13.92
CA THR A 5 13.88 -95.41 -13.80
C THR A 5 14.84 -94.69 -14.75
N ALA A 6 14.47 -93.45 -15.06
CA ALA A 6 15.32 -92.34 -15.49
C ALA A 6 15.66 -92.24 -16.99
N ASP A 7 14.78 -91.53 -17.70
CA ASP A 7 15.18 -90.59 -18.75
C ASP A 7 16.26 -89.65 -18.21
N MET A 8 17.47 -89.74 -18.75
CA MET A 8 18.47 -88.67 -18.69
C MET A 8 19.37 -88.70 -19.93
N GLU A 9 19.62 -87.49 -20.42
CA GLU A 9 20.78 -87.07 -21.21
C GLU A 9 20.93 -87.58 -22.66
N LYS A 10 20.50 -86.72 -23.60
CA LYS A 10 21.31 -86.50 -24.80
C LYS A 10 21.60 -85.01 -25.01
N LYS A 11 22.86 -84.71 -24.74
CA LYS A 11 23.67 -83.53 -24.98
C LYS A 11 23.71 -83.19 -26.48
N THR A 12 23.44 -81.93 -26.84
CA THR A 12 23.90 -81.36 -28.12
C THR A 12 24.44 -79.96 -27.85
N GLU A 13 25.68 -79.75 -28.23
CA GLU A 13 26.41 -78.48 -28.24
C GLU A 13 25.79 -77.50 -29.24
N GLU A 14 25.58 -76.25 -28.84
CA GLU A 14 25.46 -75.14 -29.79
C GLU A 14 26.22 -73.91 -29.28
N LYS A 15 26.95 -73.29 -30.21
CA LYS A 15 28.01 -72.29 -30.02
C LYS A 15 27.50 -70.97 -29.44
N ALA A 16 28.35 -70.36 -28.63
CA ALA A 16 28.23 -69.00 -28.13
C ALA A 16 28.23 -67.95 -29.27
N VAL A 17 27.24 -67.05 -29.24
CA VAL A 17 27.27 -65.73 -29.90
C VAL A 17 26.79 -64.71 -28.85
N MET A 18 27.69 -63.82 -28.43
CA MET A 18 27.37 -62.73 -27.52
C MET A 18 26.55 -61.64 -28.26
N PRO A 19 25.59 -60.98 -27.58
CA PRO A 19 24.78 -59.96 -28.21
C PRO A 19 25.60 -58.70 -28.51
N SER A 20 25.43 -58.18 -29.72
CA SER A 20 25.92 -56.88 -30.19
C SER A 20 25.59 -55.76 -29.19
N SER A 21 26.62 -55.04 -28.76
CA SER A 21 26.49 -53.80 -28.00
C SER A 21 25.89 -52.70 -28.88
N THR A 22 24.59 -52.46 -28.73
CA THR A 22 23.96 -51.26 -29.27
C THR A 22 24.40 -50.07 -28.41
N GLU A 23 25.41 -49.32 -28.87
CA GLU A 23 25.72 -48.00 -28.32
C GLU A 23 24.54 -47.08 -28.60
N VAL A 24 23.72 -46.82 -27.58
CA VAL A 24 22.75 -45.72 -27.61
C VAL A 24 23.56 -44.42 -27.49
N PRO A 25 23.52 -43.52 -28.48
CA PRO A 25 24.16 -42.22 -28.31
C PRO A 25 23.40 -41.48 -27.21
N LEU A 26 24.05 -41.25 -26.06
CA LEU A 26 23.59 -40.29 -25.07
C LEU A 26 23.71 -38.89 -25.67
N THR A 27 22.72 -38.49 -26.47
CA THR A 27 22.47 -37.08 -26.70
C THR A 27 22.05 -36.49 -25.37
N LEU A 28 23.02 -35.95 -24.63
CA LEU A 28 22.77 -35.02 -23.55
C LEU A 28 22.06 -33.84 -24.19
N ASP A 29 20.73 -33.88 -24.19
CA ASP A 29 19.90 -32.72 -24.45
C ASP A 29 20.34 -31.68 -23.42
N ALA A 30 21.14 -30.71 -23.88
CA ALA A 30 21.44 -29.54 -23.10
C ALA A 30 20.12 -28.80 -22.93
N GLY A 31 19.39 -29.14 -21.88
CA GLY A 31 18.17 -28.46 -21.48
C GLY A 31 18.42 -26.94 -21.50
N PRO A 32 17.41 -26.14 -21.84
CA PRO A 32 17.58 -24.71 -22.07
C PRO A 32 18.35 -24.09 -20.89
N ALA A 33 19.45 -23.42 -21.21
CA ALA A 33 20.35 -22.83 -20.22
C ALA A 33 19.51 -22.11 -19.15
N PRO A 34 19.74 -22.38 -17.84
CA PRO A 34 18.92 -21.79 -16.79
C PRO A 34 18.97 -20.27 -16.95
N GLY A 35 17.81 -19.69 -17.29
CA GLY A 35 17.67 -18.25 -17.43
C GLY A 35 18.20 -17.58 -16.18
N LYS A 36 18.85 -16.41 -16.33
CA LYS A 36 19.41 -15.64 -15.21
C LYS A 36 18.42 -15.62 -14.05
N PRO A 37 18.82 -15.95 -12.80
CA PRO A 37 17.93 -15.89 -11.65
C PRO A 37 17.38 -14.46 -11.55
N ARG A 38 16.09 -14.30 -11.87
CA ARG A 38 15.45 -12.99 -11.87
C ARG A 38 15.23 -12.58 -10.42
N SER A 39 15.55 -11.31 -10.12
CA SER A 39 15.29 -10.73 -8.81
C SER A 39 13.79 -10.68 -8.58
N LEU A 40 13.33 -11.03 -7.36
CA LEU A 40 11.90 -10.96 -6.98
C LEU A 40 11.26 -9.62 -7.36
N TRP A 41 12.00 -8.54 -7.21
CA TRP A 41 11.57 -7.18 -7.57
C TRP A 41 11.42 -6.98 -9.08
N SER A 42 12.27 -7.60 -9.90
CA SER A 42 12.19 -7.52 -11.35
C SER A 42 10.97 -8.26 -11.88
N ASP A 43 10.66 -9.43 -11.33
CA ASP A 43 9.48 -10.19 -11.73
C ASP A 43 8.21 -9.52 -11.25
N ALA A 44 8.18 -9.04 -10.00
CA ALA A 44 7.05 -8.28 -9.48
C ALA A 44 6.76 -7.05 -10.35
N TRP A 45 7.79 -6.33 -10.79
CA TRP A 45 7.62 -5.18 -11.67
C TRP A 45 7.08 -5.54 -13.06
N HIS A 46 7.50 -6.68 -13.61
CA HIS A 46 7.01 -7.17 -14.88
C HIS A 46 5.51 -7.50 -14.81
N ASP A 47 5.09 -8.19 -13.75
CA ASP A 47 3.69 -8.56 -13.52
C ASP A 47 2.84 -7.32 -13.24
N LEU A 48 3.35 -6.39 -12.42
CA LEU A 48 2.65 -5.17 -12.02
C LEU A 48 2.29 -4.28 -13.21
N ARG A 49 3.23 -4.04 -14.13
CA ARG A 49 3.01 -3.19 -15.31
C ARG A 49 1.97 -3.75 -16.28
N ARG A 50 1.69 -5.05 -16.22
CA ARG A 50 0.67 -5.71 -17.06
C ARG A 50 -0.71 -5.73 -16.41
N SER A 51 -0.81 -5.41 -15.12
CA SER A 51 -2.08 -5.36 -14.42
C SER A 51 -2.89 -4.13 -14.84
N PRO A 52 -4.12 -4.29 -15.38
CA PRO A 52 -4.97 -3.16 -15.73
C PRO A 52 -5.34 -2.33 -14.48
N LEU A 53 -5.47 -3.00 -13.34
CA LEU A 53 -5.80 -2.36 -12.06
C LEU A 53 -4.64 -1.45 -11.59
N PHE A 54 -3.39 -1.86 -11.82
CA PHE A 54 -2.22 -1.00 -11.59
C PHE A 54 -2.23 0.21 -12.52
N VAL A 55 -2.45 0.02 -13.83
CA VAL A 55 -2.39 1.11 -14.81
C VAL A 55 -3.46 2.18 -14.52
N VAL A 56 -4.71 1.75 -14.27
CA VAL A 56 -5.81 2.68 -13.97
C VAL A 56 -5.52 3.47 -12.69
N SER A 57 -5.16 2.77 -11.59
CA SER A 57 -4.87 3.43 -10.32
C SER A 57 -3.64 4.33 -10.39
N ALA A 58 -2.58 3.92 -11.09
CA ALA A 58 -1.38 4.74 -11.28
C ALA A 58 -1.68 6.03 -12.08
N LEU A 59 -2.52 5.95 -13.12
CA LEU A 59 -2.95 7.14 -13.87
C LEU A 59 -3.79 8.09 -13.01
N MET A 60 -4.71 7.57 -12.19
CA MET A 60 -5.49 8.37 -11.26
C MET A 60 -4.62 9.05 -10.20
N ILE A 61 -3.69 8.30 -9.59
CA ILE A 61 -2.73 8.87 -8.61
C ILE A 61 -1.86 9.92 -9.27
N LEU A 62 -1.36 9.69 -10.50
CA LEU A 62 -0.57 10.66 -11.23
C LEU A 62 -1.34 11.96 -11.46
N PHE A 63 -2.60 11.86 -11.91
CA PHE A 63 -3.47 13.01 -12.08
C PHE A 63 -3.66 13.80 -10.77
N LEU A 64 -3.92 13.10 -9.66
CA LEU A 64 -4.11 13.69 -8.34
C LEU A 64 -2.82 14.37 -7.80
N ILE A 65 -1.66 13.76 -8.04
CA ILE A 65 -0.36 14.34 -7.67
C ILE A 65 -0.09 15.61 -8.48
N VAL A 66 -0.35 15.58 -9.80
CA VAL A 66 -0.20 16.75 -10.67
C VAL A 66 -1.13 17.89 -10.21
N MET A 67 -2.38 17.57 -9.85
CA MET A 67 -3.33 18.53 -9.26
C MET A 67 -2.84 19.14 -7.94
N ALA A 68 -2.32 18.31 -7.02
CA ALA A 68 -1.83 18.77 -5.73
C ALA A 68 -0.57 19.66 -5.80
N ILE A 69 0.38 19.30 -6.68
CA ILE A 69 1.64 20.02 -6.84
C ILE A 69 1.40 21.30 -7.65
N TRP A 70 0.71 21.20 -8.78
CA TRP A 70 0.48 22.31 -9.72
C TRP A 70 -1.01 22.63 -9.93
N PRO A 71 -1.70 23.17 -8.90
CA PRO A 71 -3.11 23.55 -9.04
C PRO A 71 -3.34 24.61 -10.13
N GLY A 72 -2.34 25.48 -10.37
CA GLY A 72 -2.38 26.51 -11.41
C GLY A 72 -2.49 25.99 -12.84
N LEU A 73 -2.22 24.70 -13.10
CA LEU A 73 -2.46 24.09 -14.41
C LEU A 73 -3.94 23.83 -14.68
N PHE A 74 -4.75 23.77 -13.62
CA PHE A 74 -6.18 23.44 -13.70
C PHE A 74 -7.04 24.69 -13.55
N THR A 75 -6.65 25.62 -12.68
CA THR A 75 -7.42 26.83 -12.43
C THR A 75 -6.53 28.01 -12.07
N GLY A 76 -6.89 29.19 -12.58
CA GLY A 76 -6.31 30.48 -12.14
C GLY A 76 -7.10 31.13 -11.02
N ALA A 77 -8.25 30.58 -10.62
CA ALA A 77 -9.11 31.14 -9.60
C ALA A 77 -8.58 30.82 -8.20
N SER A 78 -8.68 31.79 -7.29
CA SER A 78 -8.31 31.58 -5.89
C SER A 78 -9.40 30.76 -5.17
N PRO A 79 -9.03 29.74 -4.37
CA PRO A 79 -9.98 28.92 -3.62
C PRO A 79 -10.59 29.65 -2.41
N ARG A 80 -10.16 30.88 -2.13
CA ARG A 80 -10.59 31.69 -0.98
C ARG A 80 -11.39 32.93 -1.37
N ASP A 81 -11.42 33.27 -2.64
CA ASP A 81 -12.14 34.46 -3.10
C ASP A 81 -13.64 34.23 -2.90
N SER A 82 -14.23 35.05 -2.04
CA SER A 82 -15.60 34.90 -1.56
C SER A 82 -16.42 36.07 -2.09
N ASP A 83 -17.45 35.79 -2.89
CA ASP A 83 -18.40 36.79 -3.39
C ASP A 83 -19.83 36.29 -3.22
N LEU A 84 -20.40 36.53 -2.03
CA LEU A 84 -21.78 36.15 -1.73
C LEU A 84 -22.79 36.96 -2.55
N LYS A 85 -22.46 38.17 -2.97
CA LYS A 85 -23.42 39.02 -3.67
C LYS A 85 -23.77 38.45 -5.03
N ASN A 86 -22.76 37.95 -5.76
CA ASN A 86 -22.94 37.49 -7.12
C ASN A 86 -22.97 35.95 -7.23
N HIS A 87 -22.38 35.23 -6.28
CA HIS A 87 -22.15 33.78 -6.40
C HIS A 87 -22.74 32.92 -5.26
N PHE A 88 -23.72 33.42 -4.52
CA PHE A 88 -24.37 32.65 -3.45
C PHE A 88 -25.02 31.37 -3.99
N LEU A 89 -24.47 30.20 -3.63
CA LEU A 89 -24.98 28.86 -4.00
C LEU A 89 -25.30 28.71 -5.49
N GLN A 90 -24.52 29.36 -6.35
CA GLN A 90 -24.76 29.30 -7.78
C GLN A 90 -24.52 27.88 -8.30
N HIS A 91 -25.47 27.38 -9.09
CA HIS A 91 -25.43 26.04 -9.64
C HIS A 91 -24.24 25.82 -10.60
N PRO A 92 -23.76 24.57 -10.73
CA PRO A 92 -22.71 24.22 -11.69
C PRO A 92 -23.07 24.58 -13.12
N ASN A 93 -22.13 25.20 -13.83
CA ASN A 93 -22.22 25.38 -15.28
C ASN A 93 -21.36 24.33 -15.99
N TRP A 94 -22.01 23.22 -16.38
CA TRP A 94 -21.33 22.06 -16.99
C TRP A 94 -20.68 22.33 -18.35
N THR A 95 -20.98 23.45 -19.00
CA THR A 95 -20.38 23.86 -20.27
C THR A 95 -19.07 24.63 -20.06
N HIS A 96 -18.85 25.20 -18.88
CA HIS A 96 -17.71 26.06 -18.57
C HIS A 96 -16.52 25.25 -18.05
N PHE A 97 -16.00 24.36 -18.89
CA PHE A 97 -14.85 23.51 -18.55
C PHE A 97 -13.63 24.34 -18.11
N PHE A 98 -13.00 23.93 -16.99
CA PHE A 98 -11.82 24.56 -16.38
C PHE A 98 -12.03 26.01 -15.92
N GLN A 99 -13.27 26.50 -15.83
CA GLN A 99 -13.58 27.83 -15.31
C GLN A 99 -14.01 27.77 -13.83
N ALA A 100 -14.01 28.94 -13.17
CA ALA A 100 -14.33 29.03 -11.75
C ALA A 100 -15.76 28.57 -11.41
N ASP A 101 -16.71 28.75 -12.33
CA ASP A 101 -18.12 28.39 -12.16
C ASP A 101 -18.46 26.96 -12.60
N TRP A 102 -17.48 26.18 -13.06
CA TRP A 102 -17.72 24.84 -13.61
C TRP A 102 -18.49 23.94 -12.64
N PHE A 103 -18.05 23.91 -11.38
CA PHE A 103 -18.67 23.13 -10.31
C PHE A 103 -19.60 23.97 -9.43
N GLY A 104 -19.89 25.21 -9.84
CA GLY A 104 -20.67 26.15 -9.08
C GLY A 104 -19.90 26.75 -7.91
N TYR A 105 -20.65 27.38 -7.01
CA TYR A 105 -20.13 28.12 -5.87
C TYR A 105 -20.75 27.66 -4.56
N ASP A 106 -19.97 27.75 -3.49
CA ASP A 106 -20.41 27.35 -2.14
C ASP A 106 -21.25 28.44 -1.45
N LEU A 107 -21.60 28.20 -0.18
CA LEU A 107 -22.39 29.13 0.63
C LEU A 107 -21.73 30.52 0.78
N GLN A 108 -20.40 30.56 0.73
CA GLN A 108 -19.60 31.77 0.86
C GLN A 108 -19.29 32.39 -0.51
N GLY A 109 -19.91 31.91 -1.59
CA GLY A 109 -19.64 32.38 -2.94
C GLY A 109 -18.22 32.09 -3.42
N ARG A 110 -17.59 31.02 -2.93
CA ARG A 110 -16.27 30.55 -3.35
C ARG A 110 -16.41 29.47 -4.42
N SER A 111 -15.55 29.50 -5.44
CA SER A 111 -15.56 28.51 -6.53
C SER A 111 -15.28 27.11 -5.99
N ILE A 112 -16.25 26.19 -6.17
CA ILE A 112 -16.08 24.77 -5.76
C ILE A 112 -14.98 24.11 -6.60
N TYR A 113 -14.87 24.47 -7.88
CA TYR A 113 -13.83 23.96 -8.75
C TYR A 113 -12.43 24.34 -8.25
N ALA A 114 -12.22 25.61 -7.93
CA ALA A 114 -10.95 26.08 -7.38
C ALA A 114 -10.64 25.39 -6.04
N ARG A 115 -11.63 25.27 -5.15
CA ARG A 115 -11.47 24.59 -3.86
C ARG A 115 -11.11 23.12 -4.01
N VAL A 116 -11.75 22.39 -4.94
CA VAL A 116 -11.43 20.99 -5.23
C VAL A 116 -9.98 20.83 -5.69
N VAL A 117 -9.53 21.67 -6.64
CA VAL A 117 -8.17 21.60 -7.18
C VAL A 117 -7.14 21.92 -6.08
N HIS A 118 -7.33 23.01 -5.34
CA HIS A 118 -6.40 23.42 -4.29
C HIS A 118 -6.46 22.54 -3.03
N GLY A 119 -7.63 21.94 -2.74
CA GLY A 119 -7.86 21.05 -1.61
C GLY A 119 -7.11 19.72 -1.72
N ALA A 120 -6.80 19.29 -2.94
CA ALA A 120 -6.01 18.10 -3.21
C ALA A 120 -4.67 18.11 -2.46
N ARG A 121 -4.02 19.28 -2.35
CA ARG A 121 -2.72 19.43 -1.71
C ARG A 121 -2.76 19.04 -0.24
N ALA A 122 -3.71 19.58 0.54
CA ALA A 122 -3.77 19.31 1.97
C ALA A 122 -4.17 17.86 2.25
N SER A 123 -5.22 17.35 1.59
CA SER A 123 -5.71 15.99 1.82
C SER A 123 -4.67 14.93 1.41
N ILE A 124 -3.98 15.10 0.28
CA ILE A 124 -2.92 14.16 -0.15
C ILE A 124 -1.67 14.29 0.73
N ALA A 125 -1.27 15.50 1.12
CA ALA A 125 -0.11 15.70 1.99
C ALA A 125 -0.28 15.01 3.34
N VAL A 126 -1.45 15.12 3.98
CA VAL A 126 -1.72 14.42 5.25
C VAL A 126 -1.59 12.91 5.06
N GLY A 127 -2.25 12.34 4.05
CA GLY A 127 -2.18 10.89 3.78
C GLY A 127 -0.75 10.40 3.56
N VAL A 128 0.02 11.07 2.71
CA VAL A 128 1.40 10.69 2.37
C VAL A 128 2.33 10.79 3.59
N VAL A 129 2.28 11.91 4.31
CA VAL A 129 3.20 12.15 5.44
C VAL A 129 2.88 11.23 6.62
N VAL A 130 1.60 10.99 6.92
CA VAL A 130 1.20 10.03 7.95
C VAL A 130 1.68 8.63 7.58
N THR A 131 1.45 8.18 6.34
CA THR A 131 1.93 6.86 5.89
C THR A 131 3.44 6.73 6.02
N LEU A 132 4.21 7.75 5.62
CA LEU A 132 5.66 7.75 5.77
C LEU A 132 6.09 7.61 7.24
N ALA A 133 5.54 8.45 8.12
CA ALA A 133 5.86 8.43 9.55
C ALA A 133 5.52 7.08 10.19
N VAL A 134 4.30 6.59 9.96
CA VAL A 134 3.81 5.28 10.44
C VAL A 134 4.65 4.14 9.90
N THR A 135 5.03 4.18 8.63
CA THR A 135 5.83 3.11 8.02
C THR A 135 7.22 3.07 8.62
N ILE A 136 7.86 4.22 8.84
CA ILE A 136 9.19 4.32 9.46
C ILE A 136 9.13 3.80 10.90
N ILE A 137 8.24 4.35 11.73
CA ILE A 137 8.11 3.99 13.13
C ILE A 137 7.74 2.51 13.27
N GLY A 138 6.72 2.07 12.53
CA GLY A 138 6.23 0.70 12.56
C GLY A 138 7.31 -0.29 12.11
N THR A 139 8.02 0.00 11.01
CA THR A 139 9.10 -0.88 10.54
C THR A 139 10.21 -1.00 11.56
N ILE A 140 10.64 0.11 12.19
CA ILE A 140 11.69 0.08 13.23
C ILE A 140 11.23 -0.78 14.41
N VAL A 141 10.03 -0.53 14.95
CA VAL A 141 9.49 -1.28 16.10
C VAL A 141 9.32 -2.76 15.76
N GLY A 142 8.74 -3.08 14.59
CA GLY A 142 8.53 -4.44 14.14
C GLY A 142 9.83 -5.20 13.88
N MET A 143 10.83 -4.55 13.29
CA MET A 143 12.17 -5.13 13.13
C MET A 143 12.82 -5.48 14.46
N VAL A 144 12.78 -4.56 15.44
CA VAL A 144 13.37 -4.79 16.76
C VAL A 144 12.64 -5.94 17.47
N ALA A 145 11.31 -5.91 17.49
CA ALA A 145 10.49 -6.96 18.10
C ALA A 145 10.74 -8.33 17.45
N GLY A 146 10.65 -8.41 16.12
CA GLY A 146 10.80 -9.68 15.40
C GLY A 146 12.23 -10.23 15.40
N TYR A 147 13.24 -9.36 15.38
CA TYR A 147 14.63 -9.81 15.33
C TYR A 147 15.13 -10.29 16.69
N PHE A 148 14.93 -9.52 17.76
CA PHE A 148 15.46 -9.86 19.08
C PHE A 148 14.61 -10.91 19.81
N GLY A 149 13.29 -10.91 19.61
CA GLY A 149 12.41 -11.89 20.27
C GLY A 149 12.36 -11.74 21.79
N GLY A 150 11.87 -12.78 22.48
CA GLY A 150 11.92 -12.88 23.94
C GLY A 150 11.19 -11.73 24.66
N TRP A 151 11.86 -11.14 25.66
CA TRP A 151 11.27 -10.08 26.47
C TRP A 151 11.05 -8.77 25.70
N VAL A 152 11.94 -8.42 24.76
CA VAL A 152 11.84 -7.21 23.92
C VAL A 152 10.57 -7.29 23.08
N ASP A 153 10.37 -8.44 22.45
CA ASP A 153 9.18 -8.72 21.68
C ASP A 153 7.90 -8.70 22.52
N SER A 154 7.94 -9.29 23.71
CA SER A 154 6.80 -9.27 24.64
C SER A 154 6.42 -7.84 25.06
N LEU A 155 7.41 -7.01 25.39
CA LEU A 155 7.18 -5.62 25.78
C LEU A 155 6.61 -4.78 24.62
N LEU A 156 7.24 -4.84 23.45
CA LEU A 156 6.79 -4.08 22.28
C LEU A 156 5.43 -4.56 21.77
N SER A 157 5.15 -5.86 21.83
CA SER A 157 3.84 -6.41 21.47
C SER A 157 2.76 -5.92 22.43
N ARG A 158 3.01 -5.95 23.75
CA ARG A 158 2.06 -5.42 24.74
C ARG A 158 1.79 -3.93 24.52
N LEU A 159 2.83 -3.13 24.26
CA LEU A 159 2.66 -1.71 23.93
C LEU A 159 1.79 -1.55 22.69
N THR A 160 2.05 -2.32 21.64
CA THR A 160 1.27 -2.32 20.39
C THR A 160 -0.20 -2.70 20.66
N ASP A 161 -0.44 -3.71 21.49
CA ASP A 161 -1.78 -4.20 21.82
C ASP A 161 -2.62 -3.19 22.63
N VAL A 162 -1.98 -2.39 23.50
CA VAL A 162 -2.65 -1.27 24.20
C VAL A 162 -3.22 -0.27 23.20
N PHE A 163 -2.45 0.11 22.18
CA PHE A 163 -2.91 1.04 21.14
C PHE A 163 -4.00 0.42 20.25
N PHE A 164 -3.91 -0.88 19.94
CA PHE A 164 -4.97 -1.58 19.19
C PHE A 164 -6.30 -1.65 19.93
N GLY A 165 -6.29 -1.60 21.27
CA GLY A 165 -7.51 -1.54 22.07
C GLY A 165 -8.29 -0.23 21.89
N VAL A 166 -7.67 0.82 21.35
CA VAL A 166 -8.29 2.12 21.14
C VAL A 166 -8.87 2.21 19.72
N PRO A 167 -10.17 2.49 19.54
CA PRO A 167 -10.73 2.73 18.22
C PRO A 167 -10.06 3.92 17.53
N PHE A 168 -9.49 3.71 16.34
CA PHE A 168 -8.58 4.66 15.68
C PHE A 168 -9.15 6.09 15.56
N ILE A 169 -10.37 6.24 15.04
CA ILE A 169 -11.02 7.56 14.87
C ILE A 169 -11.32 8.19 16.24
N VAL A 170 -11.82 7.43 17.21
CA VAL A 170 -12.15 7.94 18.55
C VAL A 170 -10.87 8.40 19.26
N GLY A 171 -9.79 7.61 19.18
CA GLY A 171 -8.49 8.00 19.72
C GLY A 171 -7.96 9.27 19.07
N ALA A 172 -8.03 9.38 17.74
CA ALA A 172 -7.60 10.57 17.02
C ALA A 172 -8.41 11.81 17.41
N MET A 173 -9.73 11.66 17.63
CA MET A 173 -10.58 12.75 18.13
C MET A 173 -10.11 13.24 19.49
N VAL A 174 -9.90 12.34 20.46
CA VAL A 174 -9.45 12.72 21.83
C VAL A 174 -8.13 13.47 21.79
N ILE A 175 -7.18 13.01 20.98
CA ILE A 175 -5.89 13.69 20.80
C ILE A 175 -6.12 15.09 20.23
N LEU A 176 -6.87 15.21 19.13
CA LEU A 176 -7.08 16.48 18.43
C LEU A 176 -7.85 17.51 19.25
N THR A 177 -8.80 17.09 20.08
CA THR A 177 -9.54 18.02 20.95
C THR A 177 -8.70 18.59 22.09
N THR A 178 -7.52 18.01 22.35
CA THR A 178 -6.58 18.51 23.36
C THR A 178 -5.75 19.69 22.84
N PHE A 179 -5.65 19.85 21.52
CA PHE A 179 -4.92 20.97 20.91
C PHE A 179 -5.87 22.11 20.54
N GLU A 180 -5.47 23.34 20.84
CA GLU A 180 -6.21 24.55 20.46
C GLU A 180 -6.12 24.78 18.94
N GLU A 181 -4.91 24.62 18.38
CA GLU A 181 -4.67 24.78 16.95
C GLU A 181 -4.82 23.47 16.19
N ARG A 182 -5.54 23.51 15.06
CA ARG A 182 -5.80 22.36 14.20
C ARG A 182 -5.06 22.47 12.87
N ALA A 183 -3.76 22.73 12.99
CA ALA A 183 -2.85 22.79 11.85
C ALA A 183 -2.63 21.40 11.25
N VAL A 184 -2.20 21.38 9.98
CA VAL A 184 -1.90 20.15 9.22
C VAL A 184 -0.96 19.21 9.99
N TRP A 185 0.07 19.75 10.65
CA TRP A 185 1.04 18.96 11.42
C TRP A 185 0.44 18.30 12.67
N VAL A 186 -0.54 18.94 13.32
CA VAL A 186 -1.22 18.37 14.50
C VAL A 186 -2.04 17.15 14.10
N VAL A 187 -2.77 17.24 12.97
CA VAL A 187 -3.51 16.11 12.40
C VAL A 187 -2.58 14.98 12.00
N ILE A 188 -1.44 15.29 11.35
CA ILE A 188 -0.43 14.30 10.99
C ILE A 188 0.09 13.57 12.23
N LEU A 189 0.47 14.30 13.29
CA LEU A 189 1.00 13.70 14.52
C LEU A 189 -0.04 12.82 15.23
N ALA A 190 -1.29 13.27 15.32
CA ALA A 190 -2.36 12.51 15.94
C ALA A 190 -2.62 11.17 15.22
N LEU A 191 -2.69 11.20 13.89
CA LEU A 191 -2.89 9.99 13.09
C LEU A 191 -1.67 9.07 13.15
N ALA A 192 -0.45 9.63 13.07
CA ALA A 192 0.78 8.84 13.10
C ALA A 192 1.02 8.16 14.47
N PHE A 193 0.66 8.84 15.56
CA PHE A 193 0.77 8.32 16.92
C PHE A 193 -0.06 7.04 17.13
N LEU A 194 -1.20 6.91 16.46
CA LEU A 194 -2.05 5.73 16.55
C LEU A 194 -1.78 4.71 15.42
N GLY A 195 -1.36 5.18 14.24
CA GLY A 195 -1.29 4.37 13.03
C GLY A 195 -0.11 3.39 12.94
N TRP A 196 0.97 3.61 13.68
CA TRP A 196 2.22 2.84 13.55
C TRP A 196 2.08 1.35 13.89
N THR A 197 1.07 1.00 14.69
CA THR A 197 0.88 -0.34 15.26
C THR A 197 0.61 -1.43 14.22
N GLN A 198 -0.18 -1.11 13.18
CA GLN A 198 -0.49 -2.05 12.10
C GLN A 198 0.76 -2.40 11.30
N ILE A 199 1.57 -1.41 10.93
CA ILE A 199 2.83 -1.65 10.23
C ILE A 199 3.82 -2.39 11.13
N ALA A 200 3.90 -2.06 12.41
CA ALA A 200 4.77 -2.77 13.37
C ALA A 200 4.45 -4.26 13.43
N ARG A 201 3.17 -4.62 13.49
CA ARG A 201 2.74 -6.03 13.51
C ARG A 201 3.12 -6.78 12.23
N VAL A 202 2.92 -6.15 11.08
CA VAL A 202 3.27 -6.74 9.76
C VAL A 202 4.78 -6.89 9.61
N ALA A 203 5.54 -5.85 9.94
CA ALA A 203 7.00 -5.86 9.90
C ALA A 203 7.57 -6.92 10.84
N ARG A 204 7.03 -7.05 12.06
CA ARG A 204 7.40 -8.09 13.02
C ARG A 204 7.22 -9.50 12.44
N GLY A 205 6.03 -9.79 11.90
CA GLY A 205 5.74 -11.09 11.29
C GLY A 205 6.70 -11.43 10.16
N ALA A 206 6.90 -10.48 9.23
CA ALA A 206 7.83 -10.65 8.11
C ALA A 206 9.27 -10.90 8.58
N VAL A 207 9.73 -10.15 9.58
CA VAL A 207 11.08 -10.28 10.14
C VAL A 207 11.28 -11.64 10.82
N ILE A 208 10.29 -12.14 11.56
CA ILE A 208 10.35 -13.48 12.18
C ILE A 208 10.53 -14.56 11.11
N THR A 209 9.72 -14.52 10.05
CA THR A 209 9.80 -15.47 8.94
C THR A 209 11.15 -15.40 8.24
N ILE A 210 11.60 -14.20 7.87
CA ILE A 210 12.84 -14.01 7.10
C ILE A 210 14.07 -14.36 7.93
N LYS A 211 14.07 -14.08 9.24
CA LYS A 211 15.16 -14.43 10.16
C LYS A 211 15.44 -15.94 10.18
N GLN A 212 14.43 -16.77 9.90
CA GLN A 212 14.54 -18.24 9.88
C GLN A 212 14.94 -18.81 8.51
N SER A 213 15.17 -17.98 7.49
CA SER A 213 15.56 -18.44 6.15
C SER A 213 17.01 -18.91 6.08
N ASP A 214 17.27 -19.92 5.24
CA ASP A 214 18.58 -20.58 5.10
C ASP A 214 19.72 -19.59 4.80
N TYR A 215 19.48 -18.58 3.95
CA TYR A 215 20.50 -17.58 3.61
C TYR A 215 20.84 -16.66 4.80
N VAL A 216 19.88 -16.37 5.70
CA VAL A 216 20.14 -15.61 6.93
C VAL A 216 20.89 -16.47 7.94
N VAL A 217 20.52 -17.75 8.07
CA VAL A 217 21.21 -18.71 8.95
C VAL A 217 22.65 -18.92 8.48
N ALA A 218 22.87 -19.12 7.18
CA ALA A 218 24.21 -19.23 6.60
C ALA A 218 25.04 -17.95 6.79
N ALA A 219 24.46 -16.77 6.54
CA ALA A 219 25.16 -15.50 6.78
C ALA A 219 25.58 -15.33 8.24
N ARG A 220 24.73 -15.75 9.19
CA ARG A 220 25.07 -15.77 10.62
C ARG A 220 26.18 -16.76 10.94
N ALA A 221 26.14 -17.96 10.38
CA ALA A 221 27.17 -18.98 10.56
C ALA A 221 28.54 -18.52 10.03
N LEU A 222 28.54 -17.69 8.98
CA LEU A 222 29.73 -17.03 8.42
C LEU A 222 30.18 -15.78 9.21
N GLY A 223 29.60 -15.50 10.38
CA GLY A 223 30.03 -14.41 11.26
C GLY A 223 29.54 -13.01 10.86
N ALA A 224 28.48 -12.89 10.05
CA ALA A 224 27.89 -11.59 9.74
C ALA A 224 27.34 -10.91 11.02
N SER A 225 27.68 -9.64 11.21
CA SER A 225 27.19 -8.85 12.33
C SER A 225 25.67 -8.68 12.30
N THR A 226 25.05 -8.51 13.47
CA THR A 226 23.60 -8.28 13.59
C THR A 226 23.09 -7.15 12.70
N SER A 227 23.77 -6.01 12.67
CA SER A 227 23.39 -4.88 11.82
C SER A 227 23.46 -5.23 10.34
N ARG A 228 24.50 -5.95 9.91
CA ARG A 228 24.63 -6.43 8.53
C ARG A 228 23.50 -7.38 8.18
N ILE A 229 23.16 -8.33 9.06
CA ILE A 229 22.04 -9.25 8.86
C ILE A 229 20.73 -8.47 8.73
N MET A 230 20.45 -7.55 9.65
CA MET A 230 19.20 -6.78 9.67
C MET A 230 19.03 -5.94 8.42
N PHE A 231 20.01 -5.08 8.07
CA PHE A 231 19.83 -4.10 6.98
C PHE A 231 20.14 -4.66 5.59
N LYS A 232 21.00 -5.67 5.46
CA LYS A 232 21.40 -6.21 4.15
C LYS A 232 20.63 -7.47 3.75
N HIS A 233 20.09 -8.22 4.71
CA HIS A 233 19.43 -9.50 4.43
C HIS A 233 17.96 -9.53 4.85
N ILE A 234 17.61 -9.00 6.03
CA ILE A 234 16.23 -9.10 6.53
C ILE A 234 15.35 -7.97 5.99
N LEU A 235 15.73 -6.72 6.24
CA LEU A 235 14.90 -5.55 5.92
C LEU A 235 14.52 -5.50 4.44
N PRO A 236 15.44 -5.66 3.46
CA PRO A 236 15.07 -5.60 2.04
C PRO A 236 14.02 -6.62 1.63
N ASN A 237 14.01 -7.80 2.27
CA ASN A 237 13.02 -8.85 2.00
C ASN A 237 11.72 -8.63 2.80
N ALA A 238 11.78 -7.97 3.95
CA ALA A 238 10.61 -7.62 4.77
C ALA A 238 9.84 -6.43 4.19
N MET A 239 10.46 -5.61 3.35
CA MET A 239 9.84 -4.43 2.75
C MET A 239 8.63 -4.74 1.87
N ALA A 240 8.58 -5.90 1.20
CA ALA A 240 7.48 -6.25 0.30
C ALA A 240 6.10 -6.21 0.98
N PRO A 241 5.84 -6.98 2.06
CA PRO A 241 4.55 -6.91 2.76
C PRO A 241 4.33 -5.56 3.48
N ILE A 242 5.40 -4.87 3.89
CA ILE A 242 5.30 -3.55 4.53
C ILE A 242 4.79 -2.50 3.53
N ILE A 243 5.35 -2.45 2.32
CA ILE A 243 4.97 -1.49 1.26
C ILE A 243 3.52 -1.70 0.85
N VAL A 244 3.09 -2.96 0.72
CA VAL A 244 1.70 -3.31 0.41
C VAL A 244 0.75 -2.69 1.43
N VAL A 245 0.99 -2.95 2.72
CA VAL A 245 0.11 -2.46 3.78
C VAL A 245 0.19 -0.94 3.92
N ALA A 246 1.38 -0.36 3.79
CA ALA A 246 1.58 1.10 3.82
C ALA A 246 0.78 1.81 2.72
N THR A 247 0.74 1.22 1.52
CA THR A 247 0.06 1.85 0.37
C THR A 247 -1.46 1.79 0.53
N ILE A 248 -1.99 0.68 1.04
CA ILE A 248 -3.42 0.55 1.39
C ILE A 248 -3.78 1.52 2.53
N ALA A 249 -2.94 1.60 3.56
CA ALA A 249 -3.15 2.48 4.71
C ALA A 249 -3.17 3.96 4.33
N LEU A 250 -2.41 4.37 3.31
CA LEU A 250 -2.42 5.75 2.78
C LEU A 250 -3.82 6.20 2.40
N GLY A 251 -4.56 5.39 1.62
CA GLY A 251 -5.96 5.68 1.31
C GLY A 251 -6.82 5.81 2.57
N GLY A 252 -6.59 4.92 3.54
CA GLY A 252 -7.24 4.97 4.85
C GLY A 252 -6.99 6.28 5.61
N TYR A 253 -5.76 6.80 5.61
CA TYR A 253 -5.44 8.06 6.29
C TYR A 253 -6.03 9.30 5.62
N ILE A 254 -6.14 9.30 4.28
CA ILE A 254 -6.87 10.36 3.57
C ILE A 254 -8.34 10.35 3.96
N GLY A 255 -8.97 9.15 4.00
CA GLY A 255 -10.33 9.01 4.48
C GLY A 255 -10.50 9.42 5.94
N ALA A 256 -9.52 9.10 6.81
CA ALA A 256 -9.54 9.48 8.21
C ALA A 256 -9.43 11.00 8.40
N GLU A 257 -8.55 11.69 7.68
CA GLU A 257 -8.49 13.16 7.67
C GLU A 257 -9.82 13.75 7.25
N ALA A 258 -10.39 13.30 6.13
CA ALA A 258 -11.67 13.79 5.65
C ALA A 258 -12.80 13.56 6.67
N THR A 259 -12.81 12.40 7.33
CA THR A 259 -13.77 12.07 8.39
C THR A 259 -13.64 13.01 9.59
N LEU A 260 -12.42 13.24 10.08
CA LEU A 260 -12.17 14.12 11.22
C LEU A 260 -12.52 15.57 10.88
N SER A 261 -12.19 16.04 9.68
CA SER A 261 -12.53 17.37 9.19
C SER A 261 -14.05 17.54 9.02
N TYR A 262 -14.75 16.52 8.50
CA TYR A 262 -16.22 16.47 8.44
C TYR A 262 -16.89 16.58 9.81
N LEU A 263 -16.34 15.89 10.81
CA LEU A 263 -16.79 15.98 12.21
C LEU A 263 -16.43 17.32 12.87
N GLY A 264 -15.71 18.20 12.17
CA GLY A 264 -15.28 19.48 12.69
C GLY A 264 -14.24 19.36 13.79
N ILE A 265 -13.38 18.33 13.75
CA ILE A 265 -12.27 18.08 14.70
C ILE A 265 -10.91 18.06 13.99
N GLY A 266 -10.89 17.71 12.71
CA GLY A 266 -9.69 17.63 11.86
C GLY A 266 -9.18 18.99 11.42
N LEU A 267 -8.80 19.10 10.14
CA LEU A 267 -8.29 20.35 9.59
C LEU A 267 -9.34 21.46 9.71
N ALA A 268 -8.86 22.67 9.95
CA ALA A 268 -9.70 23.86 10.03
C ALA A 268 -9.25 24.92 9.03
N GLU A 269 -10.16 25.86 8.74
CA GLU A 269 -9.80 27.10 8.04
C GLU A 269 -8.63 27.80 8.78
N PRO A 270 -7.66 28.40 8.08
CA PRO A 270 -7.70 28.78 6.67
C PRO A 270 -7.39 27.66 5.68
N THR A 271 -6.96 26.47 6.12
CA THR A 271 -6.57 25.36 5.22
C THR A 271 -7.71 24.98 4.27
N VAL A 272 -7.39 24.72 3.00
CA VAL A 272 -8.35 24.19 2.02
C VAL A 272 -8.09 22.69 1.92
N SER A 273 -9.08 21.86 2.27
CA SER A 273 -9.06 20.41 2.12
C SER A 273 -10.45 19.92 1.74
N TRP A 274 -10.53 18.75 1.11
CA TRP A 274 -11.83 18.19 0.73
C TRP A 274 -12.67 17.84 1.96
N GLY A 275 -12.05 17.42 3.06
CA GLY A 275 -12.77 17.15 4.31
C GLY A 275 -13.50 18.37 4.87
N ILE A 276 -12.85 19.54 4.82
CA ILE A 276 -13.47 20.82 5.22
C ILE A 276 -14.62 21.18 4.27
N ASP A 277 -14.43 20.99 2.97
CA ASP A 277 -15.45 21.29 1.96
C ASP A 277 -16.70 20.42 2.16
N VAL A 278 -16.52 19.12 2.40
CA VAL A 278 -17.61 18.19 2.74
C VAL A 278 -18.32 18.62 4.03
N ALA A 279 -17.57 19.06 5.05
CA ALA A 279 -18.13 19.57 6.30
C ALA A 279 -19.03 20.79 6.07
N SER A 280 -18.60 21.72 5.22
CA SER A 280 -19.34 22.95 4.91
C SER A 280 -20.58 22.72 4.05
N GLY A 281 -20.55 21.71 3.17
CA GLY A 281 -21.66 21.38 2.28
C GLY A 281 -22.80 20.61 2.95
N LYS A 282 -22.58 20.04 4.15
CA LYS A 282 -23.54 19.15 4.83
C LYS A 282 -24.89 19.82 5.09
N ASP A 283 -24.87 21.10 5.46
CA ASP A 283 -26.08 21.87 5.77
C ASP A 283 -26.84 22.28 4.49
N GLN A 284 -26.20 22.16 3.33
CA GLN A 284 -26.75 22.54 2.02
C GLN A 284 -27.26 21.37 1.20
N LEU A 285 -27.28 20.16 1.75
CA LEU A 285 -27.67 18.95 1.02
C LEU A 285 -29.06 19.04 0.37
N ARG A 286 -29.99 19.77 1.00
CA ARG A 286 -31.36 19.95 0.50
C ARG A 286 -31.48 20.98 -0.62
N ASN A 287 -30.64 22.01 -0.61
CA ASN A 287 -30.77 23.18 -1.49
C ASN A 287 -29.74 23.15 -2.64
N ALA A 288 -28.51 22.76 -2.32
CA ALA A 288 -27.36 22.77 -3.22
C ALA A 288 -26.48 21.52 -2.95
N PRO A 289 -26.95 20.31 -3.30
CA PRO A 289 -26.26 19.06 -2.98
C PRO A 289 -24.85 18.95 -3.60
N PHE A 290 -24.60 19.64 -4.70
CA PHE A 290 -23.31 19.67 -5.38
C PHE A 290 -22.17 20.19 -4.49
N VAL A 291 -22.47 21.10 -3.54
CA VAL A 291 -21.49 21.65 -2.58
C VAL A 291 -20.84 20.55 -1.75
N LEU A 292 -21.60 19.51 -1.38
CA LEU A 292 -21.10 18.34 -0.65
C LEU A 292 -20.63 17.23 -1.58
N MET A 293 -21.40 16.93 -2.63
CA MET A 293 -21.16 15.74 -3.47
C MET A 293 -19.84 15.82 -4.21
N ILE A 294 -19.48 16.98 -4.77
CA ILE A 294 -18.27 17.14 -5.57
C ILE A 294 -16.99 16.86 -4.74
N PRO A 295 -16.75 17.52 -3.59
CA PRO A 295 -15.58 17.21 -2.78
C PRO A 295 -15.63 15.78 -2.21
N SER A 296 -16.81 15.23 -1.91
CA SER A 296 -16.96 13.83 -1.47
C SER A 296 -16.50 12.82 -2.52
N VAL A 297 -16.85 13.06 -3.79
CA VAL A 297 -16.41 12.23 -4.92
C VAL A 297 -14.90 12.28 -5.07
N MET A 298 -14.26 13.43 -4.84
CA MET A 298 -12.80 13.57 -4.90
C MET A 298 -12.09 12.78 -3.79
N VAL A 299 -12.62 12.81 -2.57
CA VAL A 299 -12.15 11.94 -1.48
C VAL A 299 -12.29 10.48 -1.89
N ALA A 300 -13.47 10.06 -2.35
CA ALA A 300 -13.74 8.67 -2.73
C ALA A 300 -12.82 8.17 -3.85
N ILE A 301 -12.67 8.94 -4.92
CA ILE A 301 -11.76 8.66 -6.05
C ILE A 301 -10.32 8.50 -5.55
N THR A 302 -9.87 9.40 -4.67
CA THR A 302 -8.51 9.37 -4.15
C THR A 302 -8.26 8.13 -3.29
N VAL A 303 -9.15 7.85 -2.33
CA VAL A 303 -9.06 6.67 -1.48
C VAL A 303 -9.07 5.39 -2.32
N LEU A 304 -10.01 5.29 -3.27
CA LEU A 304 -10.11 4.15 -4.17
C LEU A 304 -8.84 3.95 -5.00
N SER A 305 -8.25 5.03 -5.52
CA SER A 305 -7.02 4.98 -6.32
C SER A 305 -5.87 4.35 -5.54
N PHE A 306 -5.65 4.76 -4.29
CA PHE A 306 -4.59 4.21 -3.44
C PHE A 306 -4.88 2.79 -2.97
N LEU A 307 -6.14 2.44 -2.69
CA LEU A 307 -6.53 1.07 -2.36
C LEU A 307 -6.26 0.12 -3.54
N MET A 308 -6.76 0.47 -4.73
CA MET A 308 -6.52 -0.30 -5.95
C MET A 308 -5.01 -0.43 -6.22
N PHE A 309 -4.25 0.65 -6.13
CA PHE A 309 -2.81 0.59 -6.32
C PHE A 309 -2.13 -0.36 -5.32
N GLY A 310 -2.50 -0.30 -4.04
CA GLY A 310 -2.00 -1.18 -3.01
C GLY A 310 -2.32 -2.65 -3.26
N ASP A 311 -3.53 -2.97 -3.71
CA ASP A 311 -3.93 -4.32 -4.08
C ASP A 311 -3.19 -4.83 -5.33
N ALA A 312 -2.95 -3.97 -6.33
CA ALA A 312 -2.13 -4.35 -7.48
C ALA A 312 -0.68 -4.69 -7.07
N VAL A 313 -0.09 -3.85 -6.21
CA VAL A 313 1.25 -4.07 -5.65
C VAL A 313 1.29 -5.36 -4.83
N ARG A 314 0.25 -5.63 -4.03
CA ARG A 314 0.09 -6.89 -3.30
C ARG A 314 0.13 -8.08 -4.22
N ASN A 315 -0.71 -8.07 -5.26
CA ASN A 315 -0.83 -9.19 -6.19
C ASN A 315 0.48 -9.47 -6.92
N ALA A 316 1.24 -8.42 -7.26
CA ALA A 316 2.55 -8.55 -7.90
C ALA A 316 3.66 -9.04 -6.95
N LEU A 317 3.53 -8.79 -5.65
CA LEU A 317 4.51 -9.18 -4.63
C LEU A 317 4.17 -10.50 -3.92
N ASP A 318 2.99 -11.07 -4.14
CA ASP A 318 2.57 -12.35 -3.54
C ASP A 318 3.25 -13.54 -4.26
N PRO A 319 4.15 -14.29 -3.60
CA PRO A 319 4.82 -15.44 -4.20
C PRO A 319 3.88 -16.62 -4.49
N LYS A 320 2.71 -16.70 -3.82
CA LYS A 320 1.77 -17.82 -3.95
C LYS A 320 0.87 -17.73 -5.18
N MET A 321 0.84 -16.57 -5.83
CA MET A 321 0.10 -16.33 -7.07
C MET A 321 0.90 -16.75 -8.31
N ARG A 322 2.07 -17.39 -8.12
CA ARG A 322 2.98 -17.89 -9.14
C ARG A 322 3.08 -19.41 -9.10
#